data_AF-T0RG55-F1
#
_entry.id   AF-T0RG55-F1
#
_cell.length_a   1.000
_cell.length_b   1.000
_cell.length_c   1.000
_cell.angle_alpha   90.00
_cell.angle_beta   90.00
_cell.angle_gamma   90.00
#
_symmetry.space_group_name_H-M   'P 1'
#
loop_
_entity.id
_entity.type
_entity.pdbx_description
1 polymer ?
#
loop_
_entity_poly.entity_id
_entity_poly.type
_entity_poly.pdbx_seq_one_letter_code
_entity_poly.pdbx_strand_id
1 'polypeptide(L)'
;MCKHILNVQVAFRAPCCKRWFDCTECHFEVSDHPILAAPEMAFACKQCKKCFRKILSNFTLDDTVCPHCDNNFAIPAVVPD
;
A
#
# COMPACT_ATOMS: atom_id res chain seq x y z
N MET A 1 3.37 12.34 -0.66
CA MET A 1 2.41 12.07 -1.74
C MET A 1 3.18 11.36 -2.83
N CYS A 2 2.65 10.28 -3.38
CA CYS A 2 3.36 9.49 -4.38
C CYS A 2 3.50 10.29 -5.67
N LYS A 3 4.68 10.27 -6.28
CA LYS A 3 4.90 10.85 -7.61
C LYS A 3 4.58 9.89 -8.76
N HIS A 4 4.50 8.58 -8.47
CA HIS A 4 4.25 7.53 -9.48
C HIS A 4 2.75 7.21 -9.64
N ILE A 5 1.99 7.22 -8.53
CA ILE A 5 0.55 6.92 -8.51
C ILE A 5 -0.16 8.08 -7.81
N LEU A 6 -0.75 8.99 -8.58
CA LEU A 6 -1.30 10.26 -8.07
C LEU A 6 -2.52 10.05 -7.16
N ASN A 7 -3.31 9.02 -7.43
CA ASN A 7 -4.55 8.69 -6.70
C ASN A 7 -4.37 7.56 -5.68
N VAL A 8 -3.16 7.30 -5.20
CA VAL A 8 -2.90 6.26 -4.19
C VAL A 8 -3.75 6.45 -2.92
N GLN A 9 -4.36 5.38 -2.41
CA GLN A 9 -5.30 5.42 -1.29
C GLN A 9 -4.74 4.90 0.04
N VAL A 10 -3.66 4.13 0.00
CA VAL A 10 -3.00 3.54 1.18
C VAL A 10 -1.49 3.68 1.07
N ALA A 11 -0.82 3.77 2.21
CA ALA A 11 0.61 3.45 2.29
C ALA A 11 0.76 2.01 2.80
N PHE A 12 1.82 1.30 2.41
CA PHE A 12 2.17 -0.01 2.96
C PHE A 12 3.47 0.05 3.74
N ARG A 13 3.61 -0.82 4.74
CA ARG A 13 4.87 -0.98 5.48
C ARG A 13 5.68 -2.10 4.84
N ALA A 14 6.80 -1.76 4.22
CA ALA A 14 7.66 -2.73 3.57
C ALA A 14 8.22 -3.74 4.60
N PRO A 15 8.08 -5.06 4.39
CA PRO A 15 8.50 -6.06 5.37
C PRO A 15 10.02 -6.15 5.51
N CYS A 16 10.79 -5.75 4.49
CA CYS A 16 12.26 -5.72 4.49
C CYS A 16 12.84 -4.67 5.44
N CYS A 17 12.51 -3.39 5.24
CA CYS A 17 13.12 -2.27 5.96
C CYS A 17 12.19 -1.65 7.02
N LYS A 18 10.96 -2.16 7.17
CA LYS A 18 9.95 -1.72 8.13
C LYS A 18 9.54 -0.24 8.01
N ARG A 19 9.82 0.39 6.87
CA ARG A 19 9.45 1.77 6.51
C ARG A 19 8.15 1.81 5.71
N TRP A 20 7.53 2.98 5.65
CA TRP A 20 6.25 3.22 4.98
C TRP A 20 6.46 3.81 3.59
N PHE A 21 5.72 3.30 2.61
CA PHE A 21 5.79 3.74 1.22
C PHE A 21 4.40 3.82 0.61
N ASP A 22 4.25 4.73 -0.34
CA ASP A 22 3.01 4.88 -1.09
C ASP A 22 2.93 3.90 -2.28
N CYS A 23 4.06 3.52 -2.86
CA CYS A 23 4.13 2.51 -3.92
C CYS A 23 5.50 1.82 -3.92
N THR A 24 5.63 0.76 -4.71
CA THR A 24 6.85 -0.03 -4.85
C THR A 24 8.00 0.78 -5.46
N GLU A 25 7.73 1.67 -6.42
CA GLU A 25 8.75 2.56 -6.99
C GLU A 25 9.32 3.52 -5.94
N CYS A 26 8.47 4.13 -5.09
CA CYS A 26 8.95 4.97 -3.98
C CYS A 26 9.88 4.22 -3.02
N HIS A 27 9.72 2.91 -2.88
CA HIS A 27 10.67 2.09 -2.13
C HIS A 27 11.98 1.92 -2.89
N PHE A 28 11.94 1.56 -4.17
CA PHE A 28 13.15 1.35 -4.98
C PHE A 28 14.04 2.59 -5.07
N GLU A 29 13.47 3.79 -5.04
CA GLU A 29 14.25 5.03 -5.07
C GLU A 29 15.10 5.28 -3.82
N VAL A 30 14.74 4.68 -2.69
CA VAL A 30 15.40 4.95 -1.40
C VAL A 30 16.02 3.71 -0.76
N SER A 31 15.89 2.56 -1.41
CA SER A 31 16.32 1.27 -0.90
C SER A 31 17.18 0.55 -1.94
N ASP A 32 18.37 0.12 -1.54
CA ASP A 32 19.31 -0.66 -2.37
C ASP A 32 18.96 -2.17 -2.43
N HIS A 33 17.70 -2.52 -2.17
CA HIS A 33 17.24 -3.91 -2.11
C HIS A 33 15.81 -4.06 -2.63
N PRO A 34 15.42 -5.26 -3.11
CA PRO A 34 14.05 -5.52 -3.52
C PRO A 34 13.10 -5.62 -2.32
N ILE A 35 11.82 -5.32 -2.55
CA ILE A 35 10.77 -5.55 -1.56
C ILE A 35 10.62 -7.05 -1.33
N LEU A 36 10.66 -7.46 -0.06
CA LEU A 36 10.39 -8.85 0.31
C LEU A 36 8.88 -9.15 0.23
N ALA A 37 8.53 -10.32 -0.30
CA ALA A 37 7.17 -10.83 -0.20
C ALA A 37 6.86 -11.24 1.24
N ALA A 38 5.62 -11.01 1.68
CA ALA A 38 5.14 -11.45 2.98
C ALA A 38 3.68 -11.94 2.85
N PRO A 39 3.28 -12.99 3.61
CA PRO A 39 1.91 -13.50 3.59
C PRO A 39 0.90 -12.51 4.19
N GLU A 40 1.38 -11.59 5.02
CA GLU A 40 0.61 -10.49 5.62
C GLU A 40 1.38 -9.18 5.44
N MET A 41 0.66 -8.11 5.09
CA MET A 41 1.23 -6.76 5.03
C MET A 41 0.36 -5.75 5.80
N ALA A 42 1.03 -4.77 6.38
CA ALA A 42 0.39 -3.66 7.07
C ALA A 42 0.20 -2.47 6.11
N PHE A 43 -0.98 -1.88 6.18
CA PHE A 43 -1.40 -0.73 5.39
C PHE A 43 -1.83 0.41 6.31
N ALA A 44 -1.73 1.65 5.81
CA ALA A 44 -2.23 2.85 6.46
C ALA A 44 -3.17 3.56 5.48
N CYS A 45 -4.44 3.70 5.87
CA CYS A 45 -5.45 4.36 5.04
C CYS A 45 -5.19 5.85 4.94
N LYS A 46 -5.18 6.42 3.72
CA LYS A 46 -4.99 7.86 3.55
C LYS A 46 -6.25 8.67 3.85
N GLN A 47 -7.42 8.06 3.82
CA GLN A 47 -8.67 8.72 4.18
C GLN A 47 -8.82 8.83 5.69
N CYS A 48 -8.84 7.72 6.43
CA CYS A 48 -9.07 7.73 7.89
C CYS A 48 -7.79 7.73 8.75
N LYS A 49 -6.60 7.65 8.14
CA LYS A 49 -5.29 7.61 8.81
C LYS A 49 -5.05 6.42 9.75
N LYS A 50 -5.98 5.46 9.83
CA LYS A 50 -5.83 4.24 10.63
C LYS A 50 -5.01 3.18 9.91
N CYS A 51 -4.21 2.45 10.69
CA CYS A 51 -3.48 1.29 10.21
C CYS A 51 -4.36 0.03 10.25
N PHE A 52 -4.14 -0.88 9.32
CA PHE A 52 -4.79 -2.19 9.25
C PHE A 52 -3.84 -3.20 8.60
N ARG A 53 -4.20 -4.48 8.63
CA ARG A 53 -3.42 -5.55 7.98
C ARG A 53 -4.30 -6.30 7.00
N LYS A 54 -3.67 -6.84 5.96
CA LYS A 54 -4.30 -7.73 4.99
C LYS A 54 -3.42 -8.95 4.76
N ILE A 55 -4.06 -10.10 4.65
CA ILE A 55 -3.42 -11.37 4.34
C ILE A 55 -3.33 -11.46 2.82
N LEU A 56 -2.13 -11.27 2.28
CA LEU A 56 -1.90 -11.27 0.83
C LEU A 56 -1.99 -12.66 0.23
N SER A 57 -1.73 -13.72 1.00
CA SER A 57 -1.83 -15.10 0.53
C SER A 57 -3.25 -15.54 0.15
N ASN A 58 -4.29 -14.82 0.60
CA ASN A 58 -5.69 -15.09 0.29
C ASN A 58 -6.44 -13.79 -0.06
N PHE A 59 -5.80 -12.90 -0.80
CA PHE A 59 -6.38 -11.60 -1.13
C PHE A 59 -7.54 -11.74 -2.11
N THR A 60 -8.73 -11.23 -1.74
CA THR A 60 -9.94 -11.26 -2.57
C THR A 60 -10.44 -9.84 -2.89
N LEU A 61 -11.51 -9.73 -3.69
CA LEU A 61 -12.11 -8.42 -3.96
C LEU A 61 -12.66 -7.75 -2.69
N ASP A 62 -13.14 -8.53 -1.71
CA ASP A 62 -13.62 -8.00 -0.42
C ASP A 62 -12.48 -7.38 0.39
N ASP A 63 -11.24 -7.80 0.13
CA ASP A 63 -10.06 -7.26 0.80
C ASP A 63 -9.65 -5.88 0.31
N THR A 64 -10.30 -5.34 -0.73
CA THR A 64 -9.97 -4.05 -1.35
C THR A 64 -10.45 -2.82 -0.59
N VAL A 65 -11.18 -3.02 0.51
CA VAL A 65 -11.71 -1.92 1.34
C VAL A 65 -10.99 -1.79 2.68
N CYS A 66 -10.87 -0.54 3.14
CA CYS A 66 -10.37 -0.25 4.47
C CYS A 66 -11.40 -0.69 5.54
N PRO A 67 -11.04 -1.56 6.50
CA PRO A 67 -11.98 -2.08 7.50
C PRO A 67 -12.46 -1.03 8.53
N HIS A 68 -11.97 0.21 8.43
CA HIS A 68 -12.28 1.29 9.37
C HIS A 68 -13.20 2.38 8.82
N CYS A 69 -13.30 2.51 7.49
CA CYS A 69 -13.99 3.63 6.85
C CYS A 69 -14.52 3.31 5.45
N ASP A 70 -14.44 2.04 5.05
CA ASP A 70 -14.97 1.53 3.76
C ASP A 70 -14.34 2.17 2.52
N ASN A 71 -13.22 2.90 2.67
CA ASN A 71 -12.46 3.41 1.55
C ASN A 71 -11.95 2.25 0.67
N ASN A 72 -12.43 2.16 -0.57
CA ASN A 72 -11.88 1.24 -1.55
C ASN A 72 -10.49 1.74 -1.97
N PHE A 73 -9.46 0.98 -1.61
CA PHE A 73 -8.07 1.35 -1.84
C PHE A 73 -7.45 0.64 -3.06
N ALA A 74 -8.10 -0.38 -3.62
CA ALA A 74 -7.66 -1.05 -4.85
C ALA A 74 -8.43 -0.49 -6.06
N ILE A 75 -8.04 0.71 -6.46
CA ILE A 75 -8.61 1.44 -7.61
C ILE A 75 -7.60 1.50 -8.76
N PRO A 76 -8.05 1.71 -10.02
CA PRO A 76 -7.14 1.91 -11.14
C PRO A 76 -6.16 3.06 -10.86
N ALA A 77 -4.87 2.81 -11.09
CA ALA A 77 -3.82 3.79 -10.86
C ALA A 77 -3.87 4.93 -11.89
N VAL A 78 -3.78 6.16 -11.42
CA VAL A 78 -3.54 7.35 -12.23
C VAL A 78 -2.06 7.67 -12.14
N VAL A 79 -1.36 7.60 -13.28
CA VAL A 79 0.07 7.91 -13.42
C VAL A 79 0.24 9.31 -14.01
N PRO A 80 1.36 10.02 -13.75
CA PRO A 80 1.69 11.25 -14.46
C PRO A 80 1.86 10.99 -15.98
N ASP A 81 1.54 11.99 -16.81
CA ASP A 81 1.79 12.01 -18.27
C ASP A 81 3.29 12.16 -18.57
#